data_AF-A0A834E4B4-F1
#
_entry.id   AF-A0A834E4B4-F1
#
_cell.length_a   1.000
_cell.length_b   1.000
_cell.length_c   1.000
_cell.angle_alpha   90.00
_cell.angle_beta   90.00
_cell.angle_gamma   90.00
#
_symmetry.space_group_name_H-M   'P 1'
#
loop_
_entity.id
_entity.type
_entity.pdbx_description
1 polymer ?
#
loop_
_entity_poly.entity_id
_entity_poly.type
_entity_poly.pdbx_seq_one_letter_code
_entity_poly.pdbx_strand_id
1 'polypeptide(L)'
;MKALDGNVYDHLKDYLVAFSRTELETCQAVQNTFQFLLETSSKVVRDYNLQLFLQENAVFHRPQPFQFQPCDSDTSRQLESETGTTEEHSLNKEARKWATRVAREHKTIVHQQRVLDDLECHGVAVSEQSRAELEQKIDEAKENIRKAERIRWKERSYLKRRKT
;
A
#
# COMPACT_ATOMS: atom_id res chain seq x y z
N MET A 1 -14.38 -1.57 -81.86
CA MET A 1 -13.62 -1.81 -80.61
C MET A 1 -14.37 -1.21 -79.42
N LYS A 2 -15.48 -1.80 -78.97
CA LYS A 2 -16.28 -1.29 -77.82
C LYS A 2 -16.70 -2.41 -76.85
N ALA A 3 -16.04 -3.56 -76.88
CA ALA A 3 -16.45 -4.74 -76.12
C ALA A 3 -15.28 -5.48 -75.44
N LEU A 4 -14.21 -4.76 -75.06
CA LEU A 4 -13.08 -5.33 -74.30
C LEU A 4 -12.90 -4.72 -72.89
N ASP A 5 -13.33 -3.47 -72.65
CA ASP A 5 -13.26 -2.82 -71.32
C ASP A 5 -14.49 -3.06 -70.44
N GLY A 6 -15.51 -3.75 -70.96
CA GLY A 6 -16.87 -3.75 -70.40
C GLY A 6 -17.06 -4.43 -69.04
N ASN A 7 -16.07 -5.17 -68.52
CA ASN A 7 -16.14 -5.72 -67.16
C ASN A 7 -14.95 -5.34 -66.27
N VAL A 8 -13.88 -4.75 -66.82
CA VAL A 8 -12.64 -4.46 -66.08
C VAL A 8 -12.91 -3.48 -64.94
N TYR A 9 -13.77 -2.48 -65.21
CA TYR A 9 -14.21 -1.52 -64.19
C TYR A 9 -15.01 -2.19 -63.07
N ASP A 10 -15.90 -3.13 -63.40
CA ASP A 10 -16.67 -3.86 -62.40
C ASP A 10 -15.77 -4.76 -61.54
N HIS A 11 -14.78 -5.44 -62.14
CA HIS A 11 -13.82 -6.25 -61.39
C HIS A 11 -12.96 -5.38 -60.47
N LEU A 12 -12.47 -4.24 -60.97
CA LEU A 12 -11.68 -3.31 -60.16
C LEU A 12 -12.51 -2.77 -58.98
N LYS A 13 -13.77 -2.40 -59.23
CA LYS A 13 -14.71 -1.98 -58.18
C LYS A 13 -14.90 -3.08 -57.14
N ASP A 14 -15.13 -4.32 -57.57
CA ASP A 14 -15.34 -5.45 -56.66
C ASP A 14 -14.08 -5.75 -55.83
N TYR A 15 -12.88 -5.69 -56.43
CA TYR A 15 -11.62 -5.81 -55.71
C TYR A 15 -11.41 -4.70 -54.69
N LEU A 16 -11.70 -3.44 -55.05
CA LEU A 16 -11.59 -2.31 -54.12
C LEU A 16 -12.59 -2.44 -52.96
N VAL A 17 -13.82 -2.87 -53.23
CA VAL A 17 -14.83 -3.13 -52.18
C VAL A 17 -14.37 -4.26 -51.26
N ALA A 18 -13.87 -5.37 -51.80
CA ALA A 18 -13.36 -6.48 -51.02
C ALA A 18 -12.14 -6.07 -50.17
N PHE A 19 -11.24 -5.26 -50.74
CA PHE A 19 -10.07 -4.72 -50.05
C PHE A 19 -10.48 -3.81 -48.90
N SER A 20 -11.30 -2.79 -49.15
CA SER A 20 -11.78 -1.87 -48.11
C SER A 20 -12.57 -2.58 -47.02
N ARG A 21 -13.35 -3.61 -47.37
CA ARG A 21 -14.05 -4.44 -46.39
C ARG A 21 -13.07 -5.20 -45.50
N THR A 22 -12.08 -5.85 -46.10
CA THR A 22 -11.05 -6.61 -45.37
C THR A 22 -10.24 -5.69 -44.45
N GLU A 23 -9.90 -4.50 -44.93
CA GLU A 23 -9.20 -3.47 -44.14
C GLU A 23 -10.06 -3.04 -42.94
N LEU A 24 -11.35 -2.76 -43.15
CA LEU A 24 -12.29 -2.40 -42.08
C LEU A 24 -12.42 -3.53 -41.04
N GLU A 25 -12.59 -4.78 -41.50
CA GLU A 25 -12.69 -5.95 -40.63
C GLU A 25 -11.41 -6.17 -39.81
N THR A 26 -10.24 -5.93 -40.41
CA THR A 26 -8.94 -6.02 -39.73
C THR A 26 -8.80 -4.92 -38.68
N CYS A 27 -9.14 -3.67 -39.02
CA CYS A 27 -9.13 -2.55 -38.08
C CYS A 27 -10.09 -2.79 -36.90
N GLN A 28 -11.30 -3.30 -37.17
CA GLN A 28 -12.28 -3.67 -36.15
C GLN A 28 -11.73 -4.76 -35.22
N ALA A 29 -11.10 -5.80 -35.76
CA ALA A 29 -10.50 -6.87 -34.96
C ALA A 29 -9.39 -6.35 -34.04
N VAL A 30 -8.52 -5.47 -34.56
CA VAL A 30 -7.47 -4.82 -33.77
C VAL A 30 -8.08 -3.96 -32.66
N GLN A 31 -9.08 -3.14 -32.97
CA GLN A 31 -9.77 -2.31 -31.99
C GLN A 31 -10.41 -3.15 -30.89
N ASN A 32 -11.13 -4.22 -31.24
CA ASN A 32 -11.76 -5.11 -30.28
C ASN A 32 -10.71 -5.77 -29.36
N THR A 33 -9.56 -6.14 -29.91
CA THR A 33 -8.46 -6.74 -29.14
C THR A 33 -7.89 -5.73 -28.13
N PHE A 34 -7.61 -4.49 -28.56
CA PHE A 34 -7.12 -3.45 -27.66
C PHE A 34 -8.14 -3.06 -26.61
N GLN A 35 -9.43 -3.02 -26.96
CA GLN A 35 -10.51 -2.74 -26.01
C GLN A 35 -10.58 -3.84 -24.93
N PHE A 36 -10.52 -5.12 -25.33
CA PHE A 36 -10.47 -6.23 -24.38
C PHE A 36 -9.25 -6.16 -23.46
N LEU A 37 -8.07 -5.84 -24.00
CA LEU A 37 -6.85 -5.68 -23.21
C LEU A 37 -6.96 -4.51 -22.22
N LEU A 38 -7.53 -3.39 -22.64
CA LEU A 38 -7.77 -2.23 -21.79
C LEU A 38 -8.72 -2.56 -20.64
N GLU A 39 -9.84 -3.24 -20.94
CA GLU A 39 -10.82 -3.69 -19.94
C GLU A 39 -10.27 -4.75 -18.99
N THR A 40 -9.40 -5.62 -19.47
CA THR A 40 -8.76 -6.65 -18.64
C THR A 40 -7.71 -6.01 -17.74
N SER A 41 -6.91 -5.09 -18.27
CA SER A 41 -5.89 -4.35 -17.53
C SER A 41 -6.52 -3.46 -16.44
N SER A 42 -7.64 -2.80 -16.73
CA SER A 42 -8.33 -1.93 -15.77
C SER A 42 -8.92 -2.70 -14.57
N LYS A 43 -9.18 -4.00 -14.72
CA LYS A 43 -9.62 -4.88 -13.63
C LYS A 43 -8.48 -5.26 -12.67
N VAL A 44 -7.22 -5.00 -13.02
CA VAL A 44 -6.06 -5.28 -12.15
C VAL A 44 -6.03 -4.24 -11.02
N VAL A 45 -6.73 -4.54 -9.93
CA VAL A 45 -6.73 -3.73 -8.72
C VAL A 45 -5.70 -4.29 -7.75
N ARG A 46 -4.58 -3.57 -7.58
CA ARG A 46 -3.46 -4.00 -6.72
C ARG A 46 -3.93 -4.31 -5.28
N ASP A 47 -4.79 -3.45 -4.73
CA ASP A 47 -5.27 -3.59 -3.36
C ASP A 47 -6.14 -4.84 -3.18
N TYR A 48 -6.96 -5.17 -4.18
CA TYR A 48 -7.76 -6.39 -4.19
C TYR A 48 -6.86 -7.64 -4.24
N ASN A 49 -5.86 -7.66 -5.12
CA ASN A 49 -4.90 -8.76 -5.21
C ASN A 49 -4.11 -8.94 -3.90
N LEU A 50 -3.70 -7.84 -3.26
CA LEU A 50 -3.05 -7.89 -1.96
C LEU A 50 -3.98 -8.47 -0.89
N GLN A 51 -5.24 -8.04 -0.87
CA GLN A 51 -6.23 -8.56 0.08
C GLN A 51 -6.45 -10.07 -0.10
N LEU A 52 -6.56 -10.53 -1.35
CA LEU A 52 -6.70 -11.95 -1.66
C LEU A 52 -5.46 -12.73 -1.18
N PHE A 53 -4.25 -12.24 -1.47
CA PHE A 53 -3.01 -12.85 -1.01
C PHE A 53 -2.94 -12.96 0.51
N LEU A 54 -3.30 -11.91 1.25
CA LEU A 54 -3.32 -11.93 2.72
C LEU A 54 -4.35 -12.90 3.28
N GLN A 55 -5.49 -13.08 2.61
CA GLN A 55 -6.54 -14.00 3.01
C GLN A 55 -6.16 -15.47 2.76
N GLU A 56 -5.50 -15.76 1.64
CA GLU A 56 -5.08 -17.11 1.28
C GLU A 56 -3.93 -17.62 2.15
N ASN A 57 -3.12 -16.71 2.68
CA ASN A 57 -1.90 -17.03 3.42
C ASN A 57 -2.09 -16.80 4.92
N ALA A 58 -2.50 -17.86 5.63
CA ALA A 58 -2.77 -17.81 7.07
C ALA A 58 -1.58 -17.32 7.94
N VAL A 59 -0.35 -17.39 7.44
CA VAL A 59 0.85 -16.86 8.11
C VAL A 59 0.77 -15.34 8.36
N PHE A 60 0.01 -14.60 7.54
CA PHE A 60 -0.19 -13.15 7.72
C PHE A 60 -1.39 -12.82 8.61
N HIS A 61 -2.13 -13.82 9.08
CA HIS A 61 -3.20 -13.59 10.05
C HIS A 61 -2.62 -13.18 11.40
N ARG A 62 -3.44 -12.48 12.20
CA ARG A 62 -3.02 -11.99 13.51
C ARG A 62 -2.54 -13.16 14.38
N PRO A 63 -1.28 -13.15 14.87
CA PRO A 63 -0.80 -14.20 15.76
C PRO A 63 -1.52 -14.15 17.11
N GLN A 64 -1.57 -15.28 17.80
CA GLN A 64 -2.15 -15.35 19.14
C GLN A 64 -1.39 -14.41 20.09
N PRO A 65 -2.07 -13.56 20.88
CA PRO A 65 -1.40 -12.69 21.84
C PRO A 65 -0.62 -13.49 22.88
N PHE A 66 0.60 -13.04 23.20
CA PHE A 66 1.38 -13.59 24.31
C PHE A 66 0.65 -13.35 25.63
N GLN A 67 0.49 -14.42 26.41
CA GLN A 67 -0.05 -14.37 27.76
C GLN A 67 1.09 -14.43 28.77
N PHE A 68 0.91 -13.80 29.93
CA PHE A 68 1.85 -13.93 31.04
C PHE A 68 1.85 -15.40 31.51
N GLN A 69 3.04 -15.97 31.69
CA GLN A 69 3.24 -17.32 32.20
C GLN A 69 3.77 -17.20 33.63
N PRO A 70 2.94 -17.44 34.66
CA PRO A 70 3.38 -17.44 36.06
C PRO A 70 4.42 -18.54 36.28
N CYS A 71 5.43 -18.28 37.11
CA CYS A 71 6.39 -19.30 37.52
C CYS A 71 6.02 -19.82 38.91
N ASP A 72 6.06 -21.14 39.10
CA ASP A 72 5.85 -21.84 40.37
C ASP A 72 4.57 -21.42 41.14
N SER A 73 4.72 -20.56 42.14
CA SER A 73 3.71 -20.13 43.12
C SER A 73 3.30 -18.66 42.99
N ASP A 74 3.56 -18.03 41.84
CA ASP A 74 3.11 -16.66 41.57
C ASP A 74 1.60 -16.51 41.75
N THR A 75 1.19 -15.88 42.85
CA THR A 75 -0.20 -15.50 43.14
C THR A 75 -0.61 -14.22 42.42
N SER A 76 0.35 -13.39 42.03
CA SER A 76 0.09 -12.12 41.38
C SER A 76 0.12 -12.23 39.86
N ARG A 77 -0.89 -11.63 39.21
CA ARG A 77 -1.05 -11.62 37.74
C ARG A 77 -1.22 -10.22 37.18
N GLN A 78 -1.21 -9.21 38.05
CA GLN A 78 -1.47 -7.82 37.71
C GLN A 78 -0.43 -6.93 38.40
N LEU A 79 -0.29 -5.70 37.92
CA LEU A 79 0.66 -4.76 38.50
C LEU A 79 0.15 -4.35 39.89
N GLU A 80 0.93 -4.66 40.93
CA GLU A 80 0.58 -4.27 42.30
C GLU A 80 0.94 -2.80 42.52
N SER A 81 0.00 -2.04 43.09
CA SER A 81 0.21 -0.64 43.47
C SER A 81 0.18 -0.51 44.98
N GLU A 82 1.35 -0.56 45.61
CA GLU A 82 1.47 -0.19 47.03
C GLU A 82 1.58 1.33 47.15
N THR A 83 0.51 1.98 47.61
CA THR A 83 0.48 3.44 47.76
C THR A 83 1.47 3.94 48.81
N GLY A 84 2.27 4.94 48.45
CA GLY A 84 3.18 5.63 49.38
C GLY A 84 4.57 5.02 49.53
N THR A 85 4.91 4.00 48.73
CA THR A 85 6.26 3.41 48.72
C THR A 85 7.15 4.04 47.64
N THR A 86 8.47 3.92 47.82
CA THR A 86 9.48 4.36 46.83
C THR A 86 9.26 3.71 45.44
N GLU A 87 8.67 2.52 45.41
CA GLU A 87 8.38 1.75 44.19
C GLU A 87 7.26 2.38 43.35
N GLU A 88 6.21 2.92 44.00
CA GLU A 88 5.15 3.67 43.31
C GLU A 88 5.70 4.90 42.58
N HIS A 89 6.63 5.62 43.21
CA HIS A 89 7.30 6.78 42.61
C HIS A 89 8.20 6.39 41.43
N SER A 90 8.87 5.23 41.49
CA SER A 90 9.69 4.69 40.39
C SER A 90 8.84 4.36 39.17
N LEU A 91 7.74 3.63 39.36
CA LEU A 91 6.80 3.31 38.27
C LEU A 91 6.16 4.57 37.69
N ASN A 92 5.87 5.58 38.52
CA ASN A 92 5.37 6.91 38.08
C ASN A 92 6.35 7.62 37.17
N LYS A 93 7.65 7.53 37.50
CA LYS A 93 8.71 8.09 36.67
C LYS A 93 8.76 7.40 35.30
N GLU A 94 8.68 6.07 35.25
CA GLU A 94 8.66 5.31 33.98
C GLU A 94 7.42 5.63 33.14
N ALA A 95 6.24 5.70 33.75
CA ALA A 95 5.01 6.04 33.04
C ALA A 95 5.09 7.43 32.38
N ARG A 96 5.68 8.41 33.07
CA ARG A 96 5.93 9.75 32.50
C ARG A 96 6.92 9.72 31.34
N LYS A 97 7.96 8.87 31.41
CA LYS A 97 8.89 8.66 30.29
C LYS A 97 8.16 8.09 29.07
N TRP A 98 7.37 7.03 29.25
CA TRP A 98 6.60 6.41 28.15
C TRP A 98 5.60 7.40 27.55
N ALA A 99 4.87 8.16 28.37
CA ALA A 99 3.95 9.19 27.89
C ALA A 99 4.65 10.26 27.05
N THR A 100 5.81 10.75 27.52
CA THR A 100 6.64 11.71 26.79
C THR A 100 7.11 11.13 25.46
N ARG A 101 7.52 9.86 25.45
CA ARG A 101 7.98 9.18 24.23
C ARG A 101 6.84 8.97 23.24
N VAL A 102 5.67 8.53 23.66
CA VAL A 102 4.47 8.43 22.82
C VAL A 102 4.14 9.76 22.15
N ALA A 103 4.19 10.87 22.90
CA ALA A 103 3.95 12.19 22.34
C ALA A 103 5.02 12.61 21.32
N ARG A 104 6.29 12.30 21.58
CA ARG A 104 7.40 12.55 20.62
C ARG A 104 7.23 11.75 19.33
N GLU A 105 7.01 10.43 19.43
CA GLU A 105 6.82 9.58 18.25
C GLU A 105 5.58 9.99 17.45
N HIS A 106 4.52 10.46 18.11
CA HIS A 106 3.36 10.99 17.41
C HIS A 106 3.71 12.21 16.56
N LYS A 107 4.51 13.14 17.10
CA LYS A 107 5.01 14.29 16.32
C LYS A 107 5.87 13.85 15.15
N THR A 108 6.74 12.85 15.34
CA THR A 108 7.56 12.26 14.27
C THR A 108 6.68 11.72 13.15
N ILE A 109 5.65 10.94 13.48
CA ILE A 109 4.73 10.37 12.49
C ILE A 109 4.03 11.48 11.70
N VAL A 110 3.46 12.47 12.38
CA VAL A 110 2.76 13.59 11.73
C VAL A 110 3.71 14.36 10.81
N HIS A 111 4.97 14.57 11.22
CA HIS A 111 5.95 15.24 10.38
C HIS A 111 6.30 14.42 9.14
N GLN A 112 6.59 13.12 9.29
CA GLN A 112 6.94 12.24 8.17
C GLN A 112 5.76 12.03 7.20
N GLN A 113 4.52 12.05 7.71
CA GLN A 113 3.32 12.04 6.85
C GLN A 113 3.26 13.28 5.97
N ARG A 114 3.51 14.47 6.51
CA ARG A 114 3.58 15.70 5.68
C ARG A 114 4.70 15.63 4.65
N VAL A 115 5.87 15.13 5.04
CA VAL A 115 6.99 14.93 4.10
C VAL A 115 6.58 13.99 2.97
N LEU A 116 5.84 12.90 3.26
CA LEU A 116 5.31 12.02 2.22
C LEU A 116 4.32 12.72 1.30
N ASP A 117 3.34 13.43 1.88
CA ASP A 117 2.32 14.15 1.11
C ASP A 117 2.98 15.18 0.16
N ASP A 118 4.01 15.89 0.63
CA ASP A 118 4.78 16.85 -0.16
C ASP A 118 5.54 16.15 -1.30
N LEU A 119 6.20 15.02 -1.03
CA LEU A 119 6.94 14.26 -2.04
C LEU A 119 6.01 13.65 -3.10
N GLU A 120 4.80 13.22 -2.73
CA GLU A 120 3.79 12.70 -3.66
C GLU A 120 3.20 13.80 -4.55
N CYS A 121 3.10 15.04 -4.07
CA CYS A 121 2.64 16.19 -4.86
C CYS A 121 3.65 16.63 -5.93
N HIS A 122 4.96 16.40 -5.74
CA HIS A 122 6.02 16.80 -6.68
C HIS A 122 6.22 15.83 -7.86
N GLY A 123 5.20 15.02 -8.17
CA GLY A 123 5.23 13.79 -8.98
C GLY A 123 5.67 13.82 -10.45
N VAL A 124 6.52 14.74 -10.89
CA VAL A 124 7.19 14.62 -12.21
C VAL A 124 8.66 14.97 -12.06
N ALA A 125 9.46 13.97 -11.67
CA ALA A 125 10.92 14.06 -11.76
C ALA A 125 11.32 14.06 -13.25
N VAL A 126 12.02 15.11 -13.69
CA VAL A 126 12.35 15.36 -15.11
C VAL A 126 13.43 14.38 -15.63
N SER A 127 14.19 13.76 -14.74
CA SER A 127 15.25 12.78 -15.04
C SER A 127 15.05 11.48 -14.27
N GLU A 128 15.45 10.35 -14.85
CA GLU A 128 15.43 9.04 -14.19
C GLU A 128 16.19 9.04 -12.86
N GLN A 129 17.33 9.73 -12.79
CA GLN A 129 18.12 9.88 -11.56
C GLN A 129 17.32 10.62 -10.47
N SER A 130 16.65 11.72 -10.83
CA SER A 130 15.80 12.46 -9.89
C SER A 130 14.56 11.66 -9.47
N ARG A 131 14.09 10.73 -10.30
CA ARG A 131 12.98 9.83 -9.97
C ARG A 131 13.40 8.79 -8.95
N ALA A 132 14.57 8.17 -9.15
CA ALA A 132 15.12 7.18 -8.22
C ALA A 132 15.39 7.80 -6.83
N GLU A 133 15.93 9.02 -6.78
CA GLU A 133 16.14 9.74 -5.51
C GLU A 133 14.83 10.10 -4.81
N LEU A 134 13.79 10.45 -5.58
CA LEU A 134 12.45 10.72 -5.05
C LEU A 134 11.82 9.44 -4.47
N GLU A 135 11.89 8.33 -5.21
CA GLU A 135 11.43 7.01 -4.76
C GLU A 135 12.15 6.59 -3.46
N GLN A 136 13.47 6.78 -3.39
CA GLN A 136 14.24 6.50 -2.18
C GLN A 136 13.76 7.33 -0.97
N LYS A 137 13.54 8.63 -1.14
CA LYS A 137 13.05 9.50 -0.06
C LYS A 137 11.66 9.12 0.42
N ILE A 138 10.78 8.70 -0.50
CA ILE A 138 9.45 8.20 -0.17
C ILE A 138 9.57 6.93 0.68
N ASP A 139 10.42 5.97 0.29
CA ASP A 139 10.62 4.74 1.03
C ASP A 139 11.24 4.98 2.42
N GLU A 140 12.19 5.91 2.52
CA GLU A 140 12.78 6.33 3.78
C GLU A 140 11.73 6.94 4.71
N ALA A 141 10.88 7.84 4.21
CA ALA A 141 9.82 8.46 5.00
C ALA A 141 8.77 7.42 5.47
N LYS A 142 8.40 6.47 4.60
CA LYS A 142 7.53 5.33 4.94
C LYS A 142 8.13 4.45 6.03
N GLU A 143 9.41 4.10 5.94
CA GLU A 143 10.06 3.28 6.98
C GLU A 143 10.22 4.06 8.30
N ASN A 144 10.47 5.37 8.24
CA ASN A 144 10.52 6.22 9.44
C ASN A 144 9.17 6.26 10.17
N ILE A 145 8.05 6.38 9.44
CA ILE A 145 6.70 6.25 10.01
C ILE A 145 6.57 4.87 10.64
N ARG A 146 6.89 3.80 9.91
CA ARG A 146 6.74 2.42 10.40
C ARG A 146 7.53 2.20 11.70
N LYS A 147 8.74 2.73 11.80
CA LYS A 147 9.60 2.68 13.01
C LYS A 147 8.96 3.44 14.17
N ALA A 148 8.54 4.68 13.94
CA ALA A 148 7.91 5.52 14.96
C ALA A 148 6.60 4.90 15.48
N GLU A 149 5.80 4.29 14.60
CA GLU A 149 4.59 3.58 14.97
C GLU A 149 4.86 2.38 15.87
N ARG A 150 5.87 1.55 15.56
CA ARG A 150 6.26 0.42 16.42
C ARG A 150 6.60 0.88 17.83
N ILE A 151 7.42 1.93 17.94
CA ILE A 151 7.80 2.50 19.24
C ILE A 151 6.55 3.04 19.95
N ARG A 152 5.74 3.86 19.27
CA ARG A 152 4.51 4.42 19.84
C ARG A 152 3.57 3.34 20.36
N TRP A 153 3.36 2.24 19.62
CA TRP A 153 2.49 1.14 20.04
C TRP A 153 3.04 0.39 21.26
N LYS A 154 4.35 0.12 21.27
CA LYS A 154 5.03 -0.51 22.40
C LYS A 154 4.89 0.32 23.68
N GLU A 155 5.26 1.59 23.61
CA GLU A 155 5.23 2.53 24.73
C GLU A 155 3.79 2.81 25.21
N ARG A 156 2.83 2.92 24.28
CA ARG A 156 1.40 3.06 24.62
C ARG A 156 0.85 1.83 25.32
N SER A 157 1.34 0.64 24.99
CA SER A 157 0.95 -0.60 25.66
C SER A 157 1.46 -0.64 27.10
N TYR A 158 2.68 -0.19 27.35
CA TYR A 158 3.21 -0.02 28.71
C TYR A 158 2.38 0.99 29.53
N LEU A 159 2.06 2.14 28.93
CA LEU A 159 1.23 3.15 29.58
C LEU A 159 -0.19 2.65 29.90
N LYS A 160 -0.80 1.84 29.02
CA LYS A 160 -2.14 1.27 29.24
C LYS A 160 -2.17 0.28 30.40
N ARG A 161 -1.17 -0.60 30.52
CA ARG A 161 -1.08 -1.62 31.57
C ARG A 161 -0.98 -1.06 33.00
N ARG A 162 -0.67 0.23 33.14
CA ARG A 162 -0.66 0.93 34.43
C ARG A 162 -2.02 1.55 34.79
N LYS A 163 -2.83 1.93 33.78
CA LYS A 163 -4.11 2.61 34.01
C LYS A 163 -5.25 1.65 34.38
N THR A 164 -5.10 0.37 34.02
CA THR A 164 -5.91 -0.77 34.47
C THR A 164 -5.25 -1.40 35.69
#